data_AF-A0A559T6Y2-F1
#
_entry.id   AF-A0A559T6Y2-F1
#
_cell.length_a   1.000
_cell.length_b   1.000
_cell.length_c   1.000
_cell.angle_alpha   90.00
_cell.angle_beta   90.00
_cell.angle_gamma   90.00
#
_symmetry.space_group_name_H-M   'P 1'
#
loop_
_entity.id
_entity.type
_entity.pdbx_description
1 polymer ?
#
loop_
_entity_poly.entity_id
_entity_poly.type
_entity_poly.pdbx_seq_one_letter_code
_entity_poly.pdbx_strand_id
1 'polypeptide(L)'
;MDANLLLHEPMIPRFNGLPTHSYIAFKTVKLAAPELVWLNPVLNNVAGMSESALLEAFAYVTPDYMPPSGLDARTAQYFLADRYGSRYEACNGGSARCGIRQGWQVKGIGRNPLVAVNIDSDHTHGKLCLIKAIAEAVWGEICHRELPYGAIRTLAIIKTGAWMVADYGLPGSQRQPCALVVREIAIRPAHFERATFFWPEPGFLALRDDDARRVQQAVEALTSFLPAGDKGLFAGLACFVERMACQIAVSRIKGIPHGSLTSSNIAIDGRFLDFGTMSAVPDFANYVLAAGQGGVWDDHRQIAEWLRHIALFINKYHPEGLDRQQLNTLTALFYARLESEENRACALQVGLQGSEAFLIAQGSNIKQALRAGKSQPRALHGFDNSHFIGQLEKILQPLGIAAASSMFPLRSERFSLYTLTRAIAQAVAQQGAGRDAIDALIADYTSPEPSDA
;
A
#
# COMPACT_ATOMS: atom_id res chain seq x y z
N MET A 1 34.67 5.70 -2.31
CA MET A 1 33.96 5.03 -1.20
C MET A 1 34.18 3.54 -1.40
N ASP A 2 34.82 2.88 -0.44
CA ASP A 2 35.22 1.47 -0.57
C ASP A 2 34.01 0.55 -0.65
N ALA A 3 33.87 -0.14 -1.78
CA ALA A 3 32.92 -1.24 -1.99
C ALA A 3 33.24 -2.48 -1.12
N ASN A 4 34.34 -2.45 -0.35
CA ASN A 4 34.78 -3.53 0.55
C ASN A 4 34.17 -3.48 1.96
N LEU A 5 33.27 -2.52 2.26
CA LEU A 5 32.49 -2.52 3.50
C LEU A 5 31.25 -3.45 3.45
N LEU A 6 31.09 -4.24 2.39
CA LEU A 6 29.87 -5.02 2.13
C LEU A 6 29.77 -6.38 2.86
N LEU A 7 30.77 -6.84 3.63
CA LEU A 7 30.72 -8.20 4.20
C LEU A 7 31.30 -8.38 5.62
N HIS A 8 31.42 -7.33 6.43
CA HIS A 8 31.46 -7.53 7.88
C HIS A 8 30.03 -7.60 8.38
N GLU A 9 29.39 -8.77 8.28
CA GLU A 9 28.02 -9.04 8.76
C GLU A 9 27.85 -8.58 10.22
N PRO A 10 27.19 -7.44 10.50
CA PRO A 10 26.58 -7.27 11.80
C PRO A 10 25.26 -8.02 11.68
N MET A 11 25.28 -9.32 12.02
CA MET A 11 24.13 -10.20 12.26
C MET A 11 22.80 -9.57 11.80
N ILE A 12 22.55 -9.57 10.49
CA ILE A 12 21.37 -8.92 9.91
C ILE A 12 20.15 -9.65 10.47
N PRO A 13 19.36 -9.04 11.37
CA PRO A 13 18.20 -9.74 11.89
C PRO A 13 17.22 -9.91 10.73
N ARG A 14 16.79 -11.15 10.46
CA ARG A 14 15.79 -11.42 9.43
C ARG A 14 14.43 -10.95 9.95
N PHE A 15 14.07 -9.71 9.65
CA PHE A 15 12.85 -9.10 10.18
C PHE A 15 11.57 -9.63 9.55
N ASN A 16 11.64 -10.26 8.37
CA ASN A 16 10.48 -10.85 7.69
C ASN A 16 10.78 -12.21 7.02
N GLY A 17 11.92 -12.85 7.33
CA GLY A 17 12.29 -14.17 6.80
C GLY A 17 12.91 -14.22 5.40
N LEU A 18 12.93 -13.11 4.63
CA LEU A 18 13.56 -13.09 3.30
C LEU A 18 15.07 -13.42 3.36
N PRO A 19 15.64 -13.95 2.26
CA PRO A 19 17.07 -14.19 2.14
C PRO A 19 17.90 -12.91 2.30
N THR A 20 19.16 -13.04 2.71
CA THR A 20 20.07 -11.90 2.90
C THR A 20 20.25 -11.05 1.64
N HIS A 21 20.29 -11.68 0.46
CA HIS A 21 20.40 -10.96 -0.82
C HIS A 21 19.17 -10.10 -1.13
N SER A 22 18.04 -10.31 -0.45
CA SER A 22 16.86 -9.44 -0.55
C SER A 22 17.03 -8.13 0.22
N TYR A 23 18.19 -7.85 0.80
CA TYR A 23 18.44 -6.60 1.51
C TYR A 23 19.75 -5.95 1.07
N ILE A 24 19.81 -4.64 1.25
CA ILE A 24 21.05 -3.87 1.24
C ILE A 24 21.08 -2.96 2.47
N ALA A 25 22.17 -3.01 3.22
CA ALA A 25 22.39 -2.10 4.32
C ALA A 25 22.81 -0.72 3.80
N PHE A 26 22.32 0.35 4.44
CA PHE A 26 22.72 1.71 4.15
C PHE A 26 22.84 2.52 5.43
N LYS A 27 23.77 3.48 5.40
CA LYS A 27 24.07 4.34 6.54
C LYS A 27 22.99 5.40 6.71
N THR A 28 22.57 5.61 7.94
CA THR A 28 21.72 6.71 8.35
C THR A 28 22.36 7.46 9.52
N VAL A 29 21.92 8.69 9.74
CA VAL A 29 22.35 9.57 10.83
C VAL A 29 21.12 10.09 11.57
N LYS A 30 21.26 10.32 12.87
CA LYS A 30 20.14 10.74 13.71
C LYS A 30 19.71 12.16 13.37
N LEU A 31 18.41 12.42 13.43
CA LEU A 31 17.85 13.76 13.35
C LEU A 31 18.19 14.54 14.63
N ALA A 32 18.53 15.83 14.49
CA ALA A 32 18.90 16.65 15.65
C ALA A 32 17.69 17.02 16.54
N ALA A 33 16.52 17.24 15.92
CA ALA A 33 15.29 17.63 16.60
C ALA A 33 14.05 16.96 15.96
N PRO A 34 13.93 15.62 16.04
CA PRO A 34 12.74 14.93 15.57
C PRO A 34 11.56 15.18 16.52
N GLU A 35 10.34 15.18 15.99
CA GLU A 35 9.11 15.37 16.77
C GLU A 35 8.13 14.24 16.45
N LEU A 36 7.71 13.48 17.46
CA LEU A 36 6.64 12.50 17.32
C LEU A 36 5.31 13.24 17.24
N VAL A 37 4.62 13.13 16.10
CA VAL A 37 3.36 13.86 15.86
C VAL A 37 2.13 12.96 15.77
N TRP A 38 2.32 11.64 15.76
CA TRP A 38 1.22 10.69 15.86
C TRP A 38 1.75 9.33 16.33
N LEU A 39 0.96 8.66 17.16
CA LEU A 39 1.24 7.30 17.64
C LEU A 39 -0.05 6.48 17.65
N ASN A 40 -0.06 5.35 16.96
CA ASN A 40 -1.17 4.41 16.97
C ASN A 40 -1.22 3.67 18.31
N PRO A 41 -2.24 3.89 19.15
CA PRO A 41 -2.30 3.27 20.47
C PRO A 41 -2.47 1.75 20.38
N VAL A 42 -3.22 1.25 19.40
CA VAL A 42 -3.48 -0.19 19.23
C VAL A 42 -2.20 -0.93 18.86
N LEU A 43 -1.44 -0.42 17.89
CA LEU A 43 -0.14 -1.01 17.55
C LEU A 43 0.90 -0.82 18.64
N ASN A 44 0.89 0.34 19.32
CA ASN A 44 1.86 0.58 20.37
C ASN A 44 1.65 -0.31 21.60
N ASN A 45 0.41 -0.75 21.88
CA ASN A 45 0.15 -1.75 22.90
C ASN A 45 0.86 -3.08 22.61
N VAL A 46 1.09 -3.41 21.34
CA VAL A 46 1.86 -4.58 20.92
C VAL A 46 3.37 -4.29 20.89
N ALA A 47 3.75 -3.11 20.37
CA ALA A 47 5.15 -2.72 20.26
C ALA A 47 5.82 -2.43 21.62
N GLY A 48 5.04 -1.96 22.60
CA GLY A 48 5.51 -1.64 23.95
C GLY A 48 6.54 -0.51 24.01
N MET A 49 6.56 0.39 23.01
CA MET A 49 7.59 1.42 22.93
C MET A 49 7.15 2.72 23.59
N SER A 50 8.02 3.30 24.42
CA SER A 50 7.88 4.70 24.83
C SER A 50 8.17 5.62 23.65
N GLU A 51 7.72 6.88 23.74
CA GLU A 51 8.06 7.91 22.75
C GLU A 51 9.57 8.09 22.59
N SER A 52 10.32 8.13 23.70
CA SER A 52 11.79 8.20 23.66
C SER A 52 12.39 6.99 22.95
N ALA A 53 11.89 5.78 23.19
CA ALA A 53 12.36 4.58 22.53
C ALA A 53 12.04 4.58 21.02
N LEU A 54 10.86 5.07 20.61
CA LEU A 54 10.49 5.23 19.20
C LEU A 54 11.43 6.18 18.47
N LEU A 55 11.69 7.35 19.05
CA LEU A 55 12.60 8.34 18.46
C LEU A 55 14.05 7.80 18.42
N GLU A 56 14.51 7.15 19.48
CA GLU A 56 15.83 6.48 19.50
C GLU A 56 15.92 5.31 18.51
N ALA A 57 14.80 4.67 18.18
CA ALA A 57 14.77 3.57 17.25
C ALA A 57 14.74 4.04 15.78
N PHE A 58 13.96 5.09 15.48
CA PHE A 58 13.50 5.36 14.11
C PHE A 58 13.75 6.78 13.60
N ALA A 59 14.17 7.74 14.44
CA ALA A 59 14.42 9.12 14.01
C ALA A 59 15.79 9.30 13.33
N TYR A 60 16.03 8.53 12.29
CA TYR A 60 17.24 8.54 11.48
C TYR A 60 16.90 8.84 10.02
N VAL A 61 17.81 9.45 9.29
CA VAL A 61 17.71 9.74 7.85
C VAL A 61 19.05 9.55 7.15
N THR A 62 19.08 9.56 5.82
CA THR A 62 20.34 9.49 5.07
C THR A 62 21.20 10.75 5.28
N PRO A 63 22.54 10.67 5.19
CA PRO A 63 23.41 11.81 5.49
C PRO A 63 23.17 13.08 4.63
N ASP A 64 22.60 12.92 3.44
CA ASP A 64 22.28 13.97 2.47
C ASP A 64 20.83 14.48 2.57
N TYR A 65 20.05 13.99 3.53
CA TYR A 65 18.63 14.29 3.65
C TYR A 65 18.32 15.78 3.85
N MET A 66 19.15 16.48 4.62
CA MET A 66 19.00 17.90 4.93
C MET A 66 20.36 18.52 5.31
N PRO A 67 20.46 19.85 5.47
CA PRO A 67 21.72 20.47 5.88
C PRO A 67 22.27 19.87 7.19
N PRO A 68 23.60 19.80 7.37
CA PRO A 68 24.22 19.18 8.55
C PRO A 68 23.75 19.73 9.90
N SER A 69 23.28 20.98 9.95
CA SER A 69 22.72 21.58 11.17
C SER A 69 21.44 20.89 11.67
N GLY A 70 20.72 20.16 10.81
CA GLY A 70 19.54 19.37 11.17
C GLY A 70 19.85 17.92 11.57
N LEU A 71 21.12 17.52 11.57
CA LEU A 71 21.56 16.13 11.75
C LEU A 71 22.58 16.02 12.89
N ASP A 72 22.50 14.95 13.68
CA ASP A 72 23.59 14.55 14.57
C ASP A 72 24.45 13.50 13.87
N ALA A 73 25.40 13.96 13.06
CA ALA A 73 26.27 13.10 12.26
C ALA A 73 27.18 12.18 13.09
N ARG A 74 27.33 12.42 14.40
CA ARG A 74 28.08 11.56 15.32
C ARG A 74 27.30 10.30 15.69
N THR A 75 25.97 10.36 15.61
CA THR A 75 25.09 9.24 15.93
C THR A 75 24.59 8.62 14.63
N ALA A 76 25.27 7.58 14.17
CA ALA A 76 24.91 6.84 12.97
C ALA A 76 24.34 5.45 13.30
N GLN A 77 23.48 4.95 12.41
CA GLN A 77 22.96 3.59 12.44
C GLN A 77 22.95 3.03 11.01
N TYR A 78 22.78 1.72 10.89
CA TYR A 78 22.51 1.07 9.61
C TYR A 78 21.07 0.60 9.57
N PHE A 79 20.41 0.87 8.46
CA PHE A 79 19.08 0.37 8.14
C PHE A 79 19.19 -0.57 6.93
N LEU A 80 18.21 -1.46 6.78
CA LEU A 80 18.14 -2.35 5.62
C LEU A 80 17.08 -1.85 4.65
N ALA A 81 17.39 -1.78 3.37
CA ALA A 81 16.38 -1.60 2.33
C ALA A 81 16.10 -2.95 1.69
N ASP A 82 14.84 -3.37 1.65
CA ASP A 82 14.41 -4.58 0.95
C ASP A 82 14.39 -4.36 -0.57
N ARG A 83 15.02 -5.30 -1.28
CA ARG A 83 15.11 -5.40 -2.74
C ARG A 83 13.92 -6.18 -3.26
N TYR A 84 13.22 -5.62 -4.23
CA TYR A 84 12.13 -6.29 -4.94
C TYR A 84 12.05 -5.77 -6.38
N GLY A 85 11.42 -6.58 -7.22
CA GLY A 85 11.27 -6.32 -8.65
C GLY A 85 10.18 -5.32 -9.00
N SER A 86 10.14 -5.02 -10.29
CA SER A 86 9.08 -4.27 -10.94
C SER A 86 9.21 -4.54 -12.43
N ARG A 87 8.06 -4.58 -13.12
CA ARG A 87 8.00 -4.77 -14.57
C ARG A 87 7.97 -3.46 -15.36
N TYR A 88 7.90 -2.32 -14.69
CA TYR A 88 7.81 -1.01 -15.35
C TYR A 88 9.18 -0.56 -15.88
N GLU A 89 9.19 0.12 -17.02
CA GLU A 89 10.40 0.53 -17.77
C GLU A 89 11.29 1.54 -17.02
N ALA A 90 10.74 2.22 -16.02
CA ALA A 90 11.49 2.98 -15.03
C ALA A 90 11.08 2.52 -13.63
N CYS A 91 12.03 1.95 -12.88
CA CYS A 91 11.76 1.46 -11.54
C CYS A 91 12.98 1.51 -10.62
N ASN A 92 12.71 1.78 -9.35
CA ASN A 92 13.67 1.56 -8.27
C ASN A 92 13.91 0.07 -8.04
N GLY A 93 15.03 -0.28 -7.42
CA GLY A 93 15.42 -1.67 -7.12
C GLY A 93 14.75 -2.29 -5.89
N GLY A 94 13.63 -1.70 -5.44
CA GLY A 94 12.93 -2.06 -4.21
C GLY A 94 12.50 -0.83 -3.41
N SER A 95 12.63 -0.92 -2.09
CA SER A 95 12.28 0.14 -1.12
C SER A 95 13.26 1.31 -1.15
N ALA A 96 13.26 2.08 -2.23
CA ALA A 96 14.19 3.19 -2.50
C ALA A 96 14.21 4.34 -1.47
N ARG A 97 13.14 4.44 -0.68
CA ARG A 97 12.95 5.50 0.34
C ARG A 97 12.52 4.95 1.69
N CYS A 98 12.75 3.66 1.91
CA CYS A 98 12.45 3.04 3.19
C CYS A 98 13.70 2.39 3.79
N GLY A 99 13.70 2.26 5.11
CA GLY A 99 14.68 1.48 5.86
C GLY A 99 13.99 0.60 6.88
N ILE A 100 14.51 -0.60 7.11
CA ILE A 100 14.00 -1.57 8.07
C ILE A 100 14.96 -1.63 9.25
N ARG A 101 14.40 -1.53 10.46
CA ARG A 101 15.13 -1.69 11.72
C ARG A 101 14.15 -2.17 12.80
N GLN A 102 14.61 -3.02 13.72
CA GLN A 102 13.83 -3.50 14.87
C GLN A 102 12.42 -4.03 14.52
N GLY A 103 12.26 -4.68 13.36
CA GLY A 103 10.97 -5.25 12.95
C GLY A 103 9.98 -4.26 12.33
N TRP A 104 10.39 -3.01 12.09
CA TRP A 104 9.55 -1.97 11.48
C TRP A 104 10.18 -1.41 10.22
N GLN A 105 9.34 -0.98 9.26
CA GLN A 105 9.75 -0.24 8.08
C GLN A 105 9.53 1.26 8.30
N VAL A 106 10.55 2.07 8.09
CA VAL A 106 10.53 3.53 8.16
C VAL A 106 10.55 4.08 6.74
N LYS A 107 9.44 4.68 6.29
CA LYS A 107 9.30 5.32 4.96
C LYS A 107 9.58 6.82 5.05
N GLY A 108 10.24 7.38 4.03
CA GLY A 108 10.62 8.79 3.98
C GLY A 108 12.00 9.08 4.56
N ILE A 109 12.83 8.04 4.72
CA ILE A 109 14.15 8.07 5.38
C ILE A 109 15.25 8.75 4.55
N GLY A 110 14.98 9.08 3.29
CA GLY A 110 15.95 9.60 2.34
C GLY A 110 16.31 8.63 1.23
N ARG A 111 17.15 9.10 0.31
CA ARG A 111 17.63 8.34 -0.85
C ARG A 111 18.58 7.23 -0.39
N ASN A 112 18.28 5.99 -0.76
CA ASN A 112 19.13 4.84 -0.45
C ASN A 112 19.67 4.16 -1.73
N PRO A 113 20.50 3.10 -1.62
CA PRO A 113 21.12 2.43 -2.77
C PRO A 113 20.16 1.86 -3.82
N LEU A 114 18.86 1.76 -3.52
CA LEU A 114 17.84 1.22 -4.42
C LEU A 114 17.18 2.30 -5.28
N VAL A 115 17.55 3.58 -5.13
CA VAL A 115 17.07 4.64 -6.02
C VAL A 115 17.73 4.51 -7.39
N ALA A 116 16.92 4.43 -8.43
CA ALA A 116 17.41 4.36 -9.79
C ALA A 116 17.82 5.73 -10.33
N VAL A 117 18.79 5.77 -11.24
CA VAL A 117 19.23 7.01 -11.90
C VAL A 117 18.27 7.49 -12.99
N ASN A 118 17.38 6.61 -13.46
CA ASN A 118 16.42 6.85 -14.54
C ASN A 118 14.99 7.11 -14.04
N ILE A 119 14.81 7.45 -12.76
CA ILE A 119 13.49 7.76 -12.18
C ILE A 119 13.24 9.28 -12.15
N ASP A 120 11.97 9.67 -12.18
CA ASP A 120 11.57 11.08 -12.16
C ASP A 120 11.94 11.79 -10.84
N SER A 121 12.02 13.12 -10.89
CA SER A 121 12.50 13.95 -9.78
C SER A 121 11.77 13.71 -8.46
N ASP A 122 10.46 13.45 -8.49
CA ASP A 122 9.63 13.28 -7.28
C ASP A 122 9.89 11.96 -6.57
N HIS A 123 10.60 11.04 -7.24
CA HIS A 123 10.99 9.74 -6.71
C HIS A 123 12.50 9.64 -6.42
N THR A 124 13.28 10.70 -6.65
CA THR A 124 14.75 10.67 -6.48
C THR A 124 15.25 11.08 -5.10
N HIS A 125 14.51 11.91 -4.37
CA HIS A 125 15.00 12.56 -3.14
C HIS A 125 14.73 11.73 -1.86
N GLY A 126 13.86 10.71 -1.94
CA GLY A 126 13.59 9.77 -0.85
C GLY A 126 12.88 10.33 0.40
N LYS A 127 12.37 11.56 0.31
CA LYS A 127 11.58 12.20 1.39
C LYS A 127 10.10 11.85 1.25
N LEU A 128 9.36 12.01 2.34
CA LEU A 128 7.91 11.92 2.38
C LEU A 128 7.39 13.19 3.08
N CYS A 129 6.42 13.87 2.49
CA CYS A 129 5.79 15.00 3.16
C CYS A 129 4.82 14.53 4.26
N LEU A 130 4.60 15.37 5.26
CA LEU A 130 3.71 15.09 6.37
C LEU A 130 2.26 14.82 5.92
N ILE A 131 1.81 15.51 4.86
CA ILE A 131 0.46 15.30 4.31
C ILE A 131 0.28 13.86 3.83
N LYS A 132 1.25 13.30 3.10
CA LYS A 132 1.21 11.91 2.65
C LYS A 132 1.41 10.91 3.80
N ALA A 133 2.22 11.27 4.80
CA ALA A 133 2.38 10.45 6.00
C ALA A 133 1.06 10.28 6.77
N ILE A 134 0.31 11.37 6.94
CA ILE A 134 -1.03 11.35 7.58
C ILE A 134 -2.01 10.56 6.72
N ALA A 135 -2.03 10.77 5.40
CA ALA A 135 -2.90 10.02 4.50
C ALA A 135 -2.63 8.50 4.52
N GLU A 136 -1.36 8.08 4.63
CA GLU A 136 -0.99 6.67 4.80
C GLU A 136 -1.55 6.08 6.10
N ALA A 137 -1.52 6.83 7.21
CA ALA A 137 -2.12 6.39 8.47
C ALA A 137 -3.65 6.29 8.39
N VAL A 138 -4.31 7.32 7.82
CA VAL A 138 -5.77 7.32 7.63
C VAL A 138 -6.23 6.13 6.79
N TRP A 139 -5.64 5.94 5.61
CA TRP A 139 -6.02 4.83 4.74
C TRP A 139 -5.62 3.47 5.30
N GLY A 140 -4.49 3.37 5.99
CA GLY A 140 -4.06 2.16 6.68
C GLY A 140 -5.09 1.68 7.70
N GLU A 141 -5.62 2.58 8.55
CA GLU A 141 -6.62 2.21 9.55
C GLU A 141 -8.02 1.99 8.94
N ILE A 142 -8.46 2.82 7.98
CA ILE A 142 -9.74 2.60 7.27
C ILE A 142 -9.72 1.23 6.60
N CYS A 143 -8.68 0.92 5.83
CA CYS A 143 -8.59 -0.37 5.15
C CYS A 143 -8.47 -1.55 6.13
N HIS A 144 -7.75 -1.38 7.24
CA HIS A 144 -7.64 -2.42 8.26
C HIS A 144 -8.99 -2.79 8.85
N ARG A 145 -9.84 -1.78 9.10
CA ARG A 145 -11.19 -1.96 9.65
C ARG A 145 -12.18 -2.49 8.61
N GLU A 146 -12.10 -1.99 7.39
CA GLU A 146 -13.17 -2.14 6.40
C GLU A 146 -12.95 -3.27 5.39
N LEU A 147 -11.72 -3.74 5.22
CA LEU A 147 -11.37 -4.74 4.20
C LEU A 147 -11.08 -6.11 4.85
N PRO A 148 -11.41 -7.23 4.18
CA PRO A 148 -11.43 -8.56 4.79
C PRO A 148 -10.08 -9.04 5.31
N TYR A 149 -8.97 -8.61 4.69
CA TYR A 149 -7.62 -8.95 5.13
C TYR A 149 -6.87 -7.75 5.71
N GLY A 150 -7.50 -6.58 5.73
CA GLY A 150 -6.97 -5.35 6.30
C GLY A 150 -5.89 -4.68 5.45
N ALA A 151 -5.00 -3.95 6.11
CA ALA A 151 -3.96 -3.13 5.48
C ALA A 151 -2.68 -3.10 6.33
N ILE A 152 -1.57 -2.70 5.71
CA ILE A 152 -0.34 -2.33 6.40
C ILE A 152 -0.58 -1.04 7.17
N ARG A 153 -0.39 -1.12 8.49
CA ARG A 153 -0.71 -0.05 9.43
C ARG A 153 0.51 0.75 9.82
N THR A 154 0.26 2.01 10.15
CA THR A 154 1.29 2.93 10.64
C THR A 154 1.30 2.87 12.16
N LEU A 155 2.47 2.64 12.74
CA LEU A 155 2.71 2.75 14.18
C LEU A 155 2.89 4.22 14.59
N ALA A 156 3.73 4.96 13.88
CA ALA A 156 4.08 6.33 14.27
C ALA A 156 4.38 7.22 13.07
N ILE A 157 4.14 8.53 13.24
CA ILE A 157 4.58 9.58 12.33
C ILE A 157 5.55 10.50 13.08
N ILE A 158 6.75 10.70 12.53
CA ILE A 158 7.80 11.53 13.12
C ILE A 158 8.14 12.66 12.14
N LYS A 159 7.98 13.92 12.53
CA LYS A 159 8.48 15.05 11.72
C LYS A 159 10.00 15.10 11.78
N THR A 160 10.61 15.42 10.65
CA THR A 160 12.08 15.45 10.53
C THR A 160 12.69 16.82 10.73
N GLY A 161 11.87 17.88 10.76
CA GLY A 161 12.35 19.27 10.70
C GLY A 161 12.81 19.70 9.29
N ALA A 162 12.90 18.77 8.33
CA ALA A 162 13.19 19.08 6.95
C ALA A 162 11.94 19.56 6.19
N TRP A 163 12.19 20.24 5.08
CA TRP A 163 11.16 20.71 4.16
C TRP A 163 11.45 20.22 2.75
N MET A 164 10.40 20.10 1.96
CA MET A 164 10.47 19.81 0.53
C MET A 164 9.47 20.65 -0.23
N VAL A 165 9.70 20.84 -1.53
CA VAL A 165 8.74 21.48 -2.43
C VAL A 165 8.08 20.37 -3.23
N ALA A 166 6.75 20.27 -3.17
CA ALA A 166 5.97 19.29 -3.93
C ALA A 166 4.54 19.76 -4.16
N ASP A 167 3.94 19.30 -5.25
CA ASP A 167 2.54 19.57 -5.58
C ASP A 167 1.61 18.51 -4.97
N TYR A 168 1.94 17.21 -4.99
CA TYR A 168 1.29 16.09 -4.28
C TYR A 168 -0.26 16.07 -4.29
N GLY A 169 -0.88 16.63 -5.32
CA GLY A 169 -2.34 16.74 -5.47
C GLY A 169 -2.94 18.07 -4.98
N LEU A 170 -2.11 19.00 -4.53
CA LEU A 170 -2.45 20.40 -4.25
C LEU A 170 -2.19 21.26 -5.50
N PRO A 171 -2.90 22.40 -5.63
CA PRO A 171 -2.62 23.36 -6.69
C PRO A 171 -1.21 23.97 -6.54
N GLY A 172 -0.34 23.68 -7.51
CA GLY A 172 1.04 24.16 -7.59
C GLY A 172 1.99 23.52 -6.57
N SER A 173 3.30 23.67 -6.79
CA SER A 173 4.30 23.18 -5.86
C SER A 173 4.33 24.03 -4.60
N GLN A 174 4.15 23.41 -3.43
CA GLN A 174 4.13 24.08 -2.13
C GLN A 174 5.24 23.54 -1.24
N ARG A 175 5.74 24.38 -0.33
CA ARG A 175 6.72 23.97 0.67
C ARG A 175 6.01 23.18 1.77
N GLN A 176 6.38 21.92 1.95
CA GLN A 176 5.74 20.99 2.87
C GLN A 176 6.75 20.42 3.88
N PRO A 177 6.36 20.26 5.17
CA PRO A 177 7.21 19.62 6.15
C PRO A 177 7.37 18.13 5.82
N CYS A 178 8.57 17.60 6.04
CA CYS A 178 8.87 16.19 5.82
C CYS A 178 8.64 15.36 7.09
N ALA A 179 8.29 14.09 6.89
CA ALA A 179 8.01 13.15 7.96
C ALA A 179 8.56 11.75 7.63
N LEU A 180 8.73 10.96 8.69
CA LEU A 180 8.95 9.53 8.64
C LEU A 180 7.66 8.82 9.05
N VAL A 181 7.34 7.75 8.34
CA VAL A 181 6.24 6.83 8.68
C VAL A 181 6.86 5.53 9.15
N VAL A 182 6.66 5.18 10.43
CA VAL A 182 7.04 3.88 10.99
C VAL A 182 5.83 2.95 10.83
N ARG A 183 5.96 1.90 10.02
CA ARG A 183 4.85 1.00 9.65
C ARG A 183 5.27 -0.47 9.64
N GLU A 184 4.28 -1.35 9.66
CA GLU A 184 4.51 -2.80 9.56
C GLU A 184 5.30 -3.15 8.28
N ILE A 185 6.09 -4.23 8.35
CA ILE A 185 6.80 -4.78 7.19
C ILE A 185 5.84 -5.67 6.40
N ALA A 186 5.96 -5.65 5.07
CA ALA A 186 5.15 -6.48 4.18
C ALA A 186 6.02 -7.27 3.18
N ILE A 187 5.77 -8.57 3.06
CA ILE A 187 6.22 -9.34 1.91
C ILE A 187 5.24 -9.11 0.77
N ARG A 188 5.77 -8.77 -0.40
CA ARG A 188 5.02 -8.42 -1.62
C ARG A 188 5.30 -9.44 -2.72
N PRO A 189 4.37 -9.72 -3.64
CA PRO A 189 4.63 -10.51 -4.85
C PRO A 189 5.88 -10.04 -5.62
N ALA A 190 6.15 -8.74 -5.64
CA ALA A 190 7.35 -8.16 -6.25
C ALA A 190 8.69 -8.68 -5.68
N HIS A 191 8.74 -9.23 -4.46
CA HIS A 191 9.98 -9.82 -3.95
C HIS A 191 10.42 -11.05 -4.74
N PHE A 192 9.48 -11.70 -5.42
CA PHE A 192 9.69 -12.92 -6.19
C PHE A 192 9.84 -12.66 -7.70
N GLU A 193 9.92 -11.39 -8.10
CA GLU A 193 10.15 -10.98 -9.49
C GLU A 193 11.45 -10.19 -9.64
N ARG A 194 12.00 -10.15 -10.85
CA ARG A 194 13.22 -9.41 -11.16
C ARG A 194 12.99 -7.90 -11.30
N ALA A 195 14.01 -7.11 -10.99
CA ALA A 195 14.04 -5.66 -11.21
C ALA A 195 14.76 -5.34 -12.54
N THR A 196 14.20 -5.78 -13.67
CA THR A 196 14.93 -5.79 -14.95
C THR A 196 15.34 -4.39 -15.44
N PHE A 197 14.58 -3.36 -15.09
CA PHE A 197 14.83 -1.97 -15.47
C PHE A 197 15.43 -1.11 -14.36
N PHE A 198 15.91 -1.74 -13.29
CA PHE A 198 16.60 -1.03 -12.21
C PHE A 198 18.02 -0.64 -12.65
N TRP A 199 18.25 0.67 -12.68
CA TRP A 199 19.55 1.27 -12.98
C TRP A 199 20.10 1.98 -11.75
N PRO A 200 20.88 1.28 -10.89
CA PRO A 200 21.51 1.90 -9.73
C PRO A 200 22.58 2.92 -10.14
N GLU A 201 22.97 3.76 -9.18
CA GLU A 201 24.21 4.54 -9.31
C GLU A 201 25.44 3.63 -9.52
N PRO A 202 26.53 4.12 -10.14
CA PRO A 202 27.71 3.31 -10.45
C PRO A 202 28.28 2.53 -9.26
N GLY A 203 28.22 3.09 -8.05
CA GLY A 203 28.69 2.43 -6.82
C GLY A 203 27.86 1.22 -6.38
N PHE A 204 26.67 1.02 -6.94
CA PHE A 204 25.71 -0.01 -6.56
C PHE A 204 25.32 -0.94 -7.72
N LEU A 205 26.09 -0.98 -8.81
CA LEU A 205 25.83 -1.84 -9.99
C LEU A 205 25.68 -3.33 -9.64
N ALA A 206 26.39 -3.81 -8.63
CA ALA A 206 26.26 -5.19 -8.14
C ALA A 206 24.82 -5.55 -7.71
N LEU A 207 24.01 -4.57 -7.27
CA LEU A 207 22.60 -4.80 -6.92
C LEU A 207 21.73 -5.15 -8.13
N ARG A 208 22.10 -4.71 -9.33
CA ARG A 208 21.43 -5.12 -10.58
C ARG A 208 22.00 -6.45 -11.07
N ASP A 209 23.32 -6.61 -11.02
CA ASP A 209 24.01 -7.79 -11.56
C ASP A 209 23.68 -9.07 -10.76
N ASP A 210 23.46 -8.95 -9.45
CA ASP A 210 23.12 -10.06 -8.55
C ASP A 210 21.60 -10.29 -8.40
N ASP A 211 20.75 -9.55 -9.15
CA ASP A 211 19.28 -9.65 -9.04
C ASP A 211 18.75 -11.07 -9.34
N ALA A 212 19.39 -11.81 -10.25
CA ALA A 212 19.01 -13.18 -10.56
C ALA A 212 19.17 -14.13 -9.35
N ARG A 213 20.27 -13.98 -8.58
CA ARG A 213 20.53 -14.77 -7.37
C ARG A 213 19.56 -14.40 -6.26
N ARG A 214 19.28 -13.10 -6.08
CA ARG A 214 18.26 -12.63 -5.14
C ARG A 214 16.91 -13.29 -5.42
N VAL A 215 16.44 -13.23 -6.68
CA VAL A 215 15.14 -13.81 -7.04
C VAL A 215 15.12 -15.32 -6.85
N GLN A 216 16.20 -16.02 -7.23
CA GLN A 216 16.29 -17.46 -7.00
C GLN A 216 16.06 -17.79 -5.52
N GLN A 217 16.83 -17.18 -4.62
CA GLN A 217 16.71 -17.46 -3.18
C GLN A 217 15.35 -17.06 -2.61
N ALA A 218 14.79 -15.93 -3.07
CA ALA A 218 13.48 -15.48 -2.61
C ALA A 218 12.39 -16.46 -3.05
N VAL A 219 12.43 -16.91 -4.31
CA VAL A 219 11.47 -17.87 -4.87
C VAL A 219 11.60 -19.22 -4.18
N GLU A 220 12.81 -19.73 -3.93
CA GLU A 220 13.02 -20.98 -3.17
C GLU A 220 12.36 -20.95 -1.78
N ALA A 221 12.26 -19.76 -1.16
CA ALA A 221 11.59 -19.56 0.13
C ALA A 221 10.10 -19.19 0.03
N LEU A 222 9.54 -18.99 -1.17
CA LEU A 222 8.20 -18.44 -1.41
C LEU A 222 7.11 -19.15 -0.59
N THR A 223 7.12 -20.48 -0.57
CA THR A 223 6.10 -21.29 0.11
C THR A 223 6.00 -20.97 1.60
N SER A 224 7.10 -20.59 2.26
CA SER A 224 7.08 -20.20 3.68
C SER A 224 6.35 -18.88 3.96
N PHE A 225 6.14 -18.04 2.94
CA PHE A 225 5.45 -16.75 3.05
C PHE A 225 4.00 -16.82 2.59
N LEU A 226 3.62 -17.87 1.86
CA LEU A 226 2.27 -17.99 1.32
C LEU A 226 1.27 -18.36 2.42
N PRO A 227 0.06 -17.77 2.40
CA PRO A 227 -1.02 -18.23 3.26
C PRO A 227 -1.37 -19.67 2.89
N ALA A 228 -1.43 -20.59 3.86
CA ALA A 228 -1.57 -22.03 3.62
C ALA A 228 -0.41 -22.70 2.85
N GLY A 229 0.79 -22.11 2.90
CA GLY A 229 2.00 -22.69 2.28
C GLY A 229 2.47 -23.98 2.93
N ASP A 230 2.06 -24.27 4.17
CA ASP A 230 2.25 -25.58 4.82
C ASP A 230 1.61 -26.74 4.02
N LYS A 231 0.66 -26.44 3.13
CA LYS A 231 0.00 -27.39 2.23
C LYS A 231 0.64 -27.45 0.83
N GLY A 232 1.80 -26.82 0.63
CA GLY A 232 2.54 -26.77 -0.64
C GLY A 232 2.27 -25.51 -1.46
N LEU A 233 3.09 -25.32 -2.50
CA LEU A 233 3.12 -24.09 -3.31
C LEU A 233 1.76 -23.75 -3.91
N PHE A 234 1.11 -24.72 -4.57
CA PHE A 234 -0.14 -24.48 -5.28
C PHE A 234 -1.28 -24.08 -4.33
N ALA A 235 -1.43 -24.78 -3.20
CA ALA A 235 -2.42 -24.44 -2.19
C ALA A 235 -2.15 -23.05 -1.58
N GLY A 236 -0.87 -22.73 -1.36
CA GLY A 236 -0.44 -21.43 -0.88
C GLY A 236 -0.82 -20.29 -1.84
N LEU A 237 -0.52 -20.47 -3.12
CA LEU A 237 -0.87 -19.50 -4.17
C LEU A 237 -2.38 -19.39 -4.36
N ALA A 238 -3.11 -20.50 -4.30
CA ALA A 238 -4.57 -20.53 -4.39
C ALA A 238 -5.19 -19.66 -3.28
N CYS A 239 -4.75 -19.87 -2.03
CA CYS A 239 -5.21 -19.05 -0.91
C CYS A 239 -4.84 -17.57 -1.11
N PHE A 240 -3.60 -17.28 -1.54
CA PHE A 240 -3.19 -15.89 -1.82
C PHE A 240 -4.08 -15.21 -2.86
N VAL A 241 -4.36 -15.86 -4.01
CA VAL A 241 -5.19 -15.24 -5.06
C VAL A 241 -6.64 -15.06 -4.62
N GLU A 242 -7.19 -15.96 -3.80
CA GLU A 242 -8.52 -15.80 -3.20
C GLU A 242 -8.56 -14.60 -2.24
N ARG A 243 -7.55 -14.47 -1.37
CA ARG A 243 -7.47 -13.34 -0.44
C ARG A 243 -7.41 -12.01 -1.20
N MET A 244 -6.55 -11.93 -2.20
CA MET A 244 -6.44 -10.77 -3.07
C MET A 244 -7.76 -10.45 -3.78
N ALA A 245 -8.42 -11.46 -4.37
CA ALA A 245 -9.70 -11.28 -5.04
C ALA A 245 -10.77 -10.70 -4.11
N CYS A 246 -10.90 -11.25 -2.91
CA CYS A 246 -11.83 -10.76 -1.90
C CYS A 246 -11.51 -9.33 -1.44
N GLN A 247 -10.23 -9.04 -1.18
CA GLN A 247 -9.77 -7.71 -0.77
C GLN A 247 -10.17 -6.65 -1.80
N ILE A 248 -9.91 -6.92 -3.08
CA ILE A 248 -10.22 -6.02 -4.20
C ILE A 248 -11.72 -5.86 -4.37
N ALA A 249 -12.46 -6.97 -4.39
CA ALA A 249 -13.92 -6.97 -4.50
C ALA A 249 -14.56 -6.04 -3.47
N VAL A 250 -14.25 -6.24 -2.19
CA VAL A 250 -14.84 -5.46 -1.10
C VAL A 250 -14.46 -3.99 -1.21
N SER A 251 -13.21 -3.67 -1.56
CA SER A 251 -12.76 -2.28 -1.75
C SER A 251 -13.53 -1.54 -2.85
N ARG A 252 -13.82 -2.22 -3.98
CA ARG A 252 -14.60 -1.68 -5.10
C ARG A 252 -16.04 -1.42 -4.71
N ILE A 253 -16.67 -2.39 -4.03
CA ILE A 253 -18.06 -2.29 -3.60
C ILE A 253 -18.24 -1.17 -2.58
N LYS A 254 -17.37 -1.11 -1.56
CA LYS A 254 -17.36 -0.03 -0.56
C LYS A 254 -17.03 1.34 -1.16
N GLY A 255 -16.47 1.37 -2.38
CA GLY A 255 -16.18 2.60 -3.12
C GLY A 255 -14.86 3.24 -2.72
N ILE A 256 -13.92 2.47 -2.20
CA ILE A 256 -12.55 2.89 -1.85
C ILE A 256 -11.53 2.00 -2.56
N PRO A 257 -11.48 1.99 -3.90
CA PRO A 257 -10.48 1.22 -4.64
C PRO A 257 -9.07 1.80 -4.44
N HIS A 258 -8.05 0.93 -4.49
CA HIS A 258 -6.65 1.29 -4.23
C HIS A 258 -6.06 2.26 -5.28
N GLY A 259 -6.46 2.14 -6.54
CA GLY A 259 -6.01 2.99 -7.65
C GLY A 259 -4.71 2.54 -8.35
N SER A 260 -3.87 1.73 -7.69
CA SER A 260 -2.66 1.16 -8.32
C SER A 260 -2.30 -0.19 -7.67
N LEU A 261 -2.82 -1.29 -8.23
CA LEU A 261 -2.63 -2.67 -7.73
C LEU A 261 -1.54 -3.42 -8.51
N THR A 262 -0.31 -2.94 -8.36
CA THR A 262 0.88 -3.60 -8.88
C THR A 262 1.31 -4.75 -7.95
N SER A 263 2.20 -5.62 -8.43
CA SER A 263 2.87 -6.66 -7.64
C SER A 263 3.61 -6.11 -6.40
N SER A 264 3.89 -4.81 -6.35
CA SER A 264 4.54 -4.14 -5.21
C SER A 264 3.57 -3.46 -4.23
N ASN A 265 2.29 -3.31 -4.55
CA ASN A 265 1.32 -2.57 -3.74
C ASN A 265 0.27 -3.47 -3.08
N ILE A 266 0.54 -4.77 -3.03
CA ILE A 266 -0.23 -5.74 -2.23
C ILE A 266 0.75 -6.66 -1.49
N ALA A 267 0.40 -7.04 -0.26
CA ALA A 267 1.14 -8.01 0.51
C ALA A 267 0.71 -9.44 0.14
N ILE A 268 1.62 -10.40 0.29
CA ILE A 268 1.40 -11.82 0.02
C ILE A 268 0.30 -12.44 0.91
N ASP A 269 -0.02 -11.78 2.03
CA ASP A 269 -1.09 -12.17 2.95
C ASP A 269 -2.46 -11.58 2.60
N GLY A 270 -2.54 -10.71 1.57
CA GLY A 270 -3.74 -10.06 1.08
C GLY A 270 -3.90 -8.59 1.49
N ARG A 271 -3.05 -8.06 2.39
CA ARG A 271 -3.16 -6.67 2.86
C ARG A 271 -2.77 -5.64 1.79
N PHE A 272 -3.47 -4.51 1.76
CA PHE A 272 -3.08 -3.35 0.94
C PHE A 272 -1.96 -2.53 1.59
N LEU A 273 -1.17 -1.85 0.76
CA LEU A 273 -0.11 -0.93 1.17
C LEU A 273 0.22 0.09 0.08
N ASP A 274 0.86 1.19 0.48
CA ASP A 274 1.25 2.30 -0.41
C ASP A 274 0.01 3.03 -0.99
N PHE A 275 -0.77 3.63 -0.09
CA PHE A 275 -2.10 4.23 -0.34
C PHE A 275 -2.10 5.55 -1.13
N GLY A 276 -1.02 5.90 -1.81
CA GLY A 276 -0.84 7.21 -2.44
C GLY A 276 -1.87 7.54 -3.54
N THR A 277 -2.47 6.53 -4.15
CA THR A 277 -3.47 6.63 -5.22
C THR A 277 -4.89 6.30 -4.77
N MET A 278 -5.06 5.97 -3.49
CA MET A 278 -6.34 5.53 -2.96
C MET A 278 -7.29 6.71 -2.82
N SER A 279 -8.52 6.52 -3.29
CA SER A 279 -9.57 7.55 -3.27
C SER A 279 -10.93 6.90 -3.17
N ALA A 280 -11.84 7.53 -2.44
CA ALA A 280 -13.25 7.22 -2.62
C ALA A 280 -13.73 7.56 -4.03
N VAL A 281 -14.75 6.83 -4.50
CA VAL A 281 -15.46 7.07 -5.75
C VAL A 281 -16.96 7.19 -5.50
N PRO A 282 -17.66 8.12 -6.16
CA PRO A 282 -19.05 8.45 -5.83
C PRO A 282 -20.04 7.36 -6.27
N ASP A 283 -19.69 6.56 -7.28
CA ASP A 283 -20.56 5.52 -7.82
C ASP A 283 -19.78 4.33 -8.38
N PHE A 284 -20.49 3.44 -9.08
CA PHE A 284 -19.95 2.20 -9.64
C PHE A 284 -19.30 2.38 -11.02
N ALA A 285 -19.01 3.60 -11.47
CA ALA A 285 -18.33 3.81 -12.73
C ALA A 285 -16.87 3.36 -12.72
N ASN A 286 -16.33 3.19 -13.92
CA ASN A 286 -14.97 2.73 -14.12
C ASN A 286 -13.94 3.87 -14.05
N TYR A 287 -13.66 4.34 -12.84
CA TYR A 287 -12.76 5.46 -12.64
C TYR A 287 -11.28 5.10 -12.85
N VAL A 288 -10.50 6.00 -13.45
CA VAL A 288 -9.04 5.94 -13.48
C VAL A 288 -8.52 6.85 -12.37
N LEU A 289 -7.84 6.27 -11.38
CA LEU A 289 -7.36 7.01 -10.19
C LEU A 289 -5.87 7.34 -10.21
N ALA A 290 -5.10 6.70 -11.08
CA ALA A 290 -3.67 6.90 -11.19
C ALA A 290 -3.23 6.87 -12.65
N ALA A 291 -2.30 7.75 -13.00
CA ALA A 291 -1.72 7.79 -14.33
C ALA A 291 -1.05 6.45 -14.68
N GLY A 292 -1.23 6.00 -15.92
CA GLY A 292 -0.70 4.72 -16.40
C GLY A 292 -1.43 3.48 -15.87
N GLN A 293 -2.49 3.65 -15.08
CA GLN A 293 -3.34 2.56 -14.61
C GLN A 293 -4.66 2.50 -15.38
N GLY A 294 -5.26 1.31 -15.44
CA GLY A 294 -6.59 1.12 -16.00
C GLY A 294 -7.70 1.65 -15.08
N GLY A 295 -8.95 1.52 -15.54
CA GLY A 295 -10.09 1.79 -14.68
C GLY A 295 -10.16 0.82 -13.49
N VAL A 296 -10.74 1.26 -12.37
CA VAL A 296 -10.80 0.45 -11.12
C VAL A 296 -11.51 -0.88 -11.29
N TRP A 297 -12.39 -1.03 -12.28
CA TRP A 297 -13.04 -2.31 -12.57
C TRP A 297 -12.28 -3.19 -13.57
N ASP A 298 -11.15 -2.70 -14.10
CA ASP A 298 -10.26 -3.42 -15.00
C ASP A 298 -8.91 -3.79 -14.37
N ASP A 299 -8.65 -3.40 -13.10
CA ASP A 299 -7.37 -3.69 -12.43
C ASP A 299 -7.04 -5.20 -12.39
N HIS A 300 -8.06 -6.06 -12.42
CA HIS A 300 -7.97 -7.51 -12.41
C HIS A 300 -7.19 -8.04 -13.62
N ARG A 301 -7.23 -7.32 -14.76
CA ARG A 301 -6.48 -7.67 -15.97
C ARG A 301 -5.00 -7.50 -15.72
N GLN A 302 -4.63 -6.36 -15.13
CA GLN A 302 -3.25 -6.05 -14.78
C GLN A 302 -2.67 -7.08 -13.80
N ILE A 303 -3.51 -7.52 -12.86
CA ILE A 303 -3.20 -8.55 -11.87
C ILE A 303 -2.97 -9.91 -12.51
N ALA A 304 -3.87 -10.35 -13.38
CA ALA A 304 -3.69 -11.59 -14.12
C ALA A 304 -2.38 -11.59 -14.91
N GLU A 305 -1.99 -10.46 -15.51
CA GLU A 305 -0.70 -10.36 -16.21
C GLU A 305 0.50 -10.53 -15.28
N TRP A 306 0.54 -9.81 -14.14
CA TRP A 306 1.70 -9.95 -13.25
C TRP A 306 1.73 -11.30 -12.52
N LEU A 307 0.58 -11.96 -12.27
CA LEU A 307 0.53 -13.33 -11.77
C LEU A 307 1.23 -14.31 -12.73
N ARG A 308 0.99 -14.19 -14.03
CA ARG A 308 1.69 -14.99 -15.05
C ARG A 308 3.19 -14.70 -15.07
N HIS A 309 3.59 -13.44 -14.87
CA HIS A 309 5.00 -13.08 -14.81
C HIS A 309 5.70 -13.69 -13.60
N ILE A 310 5.07 -13.68 -12.43
CA ILE A 310 5.63 -14.32 -11.22
C ILE A 310 5.77 -15.82 -11.44
N ALA A 311 4.79 -16.46 -12.11
CA ALA A 311 4.88 -17.88 -12.44
C ALA A 311 6.13 -18.24 -13.28
N LEU A 312 6.65 -17.31 -14.10
CA LEU A 312 7.91 -17.53 -14.82
C LEU A 312 9.10 -17.74 -13.86
N PHE A 313 9.17 -16.95 -12.79
CA PHE A 313 10.25 -17.07 -11.80
C PHE A 313 10.03 -18.27 -10.89
N ILE A 314 8.79 -18.55 -10.50
CA ILE A 314 8.41 -19.77 -9.77
C ILE A 314 8.86 -21.00 -10.54
N ASN A 315 8.52 -21.11 -11.83
CA ASN A 315 8.88 -22.26 -12.66
C ASN A 315 10.38 -22.39 -12.91
N LYS A 316 11.11 -21.29 -12.79
CA LYS A 316 12.56 -21.27 -12.97
C LYS A 316 13.31 -21.73 -11.72
N TYR A 317 12.82 -21.40 -10.53
CA TYR A 317 13.59 -21.52 -9.29
C TYR A 317 12.91 -22.31 -8.17
N HIS A 318 11.57 -22.41 -8.13
CA HIS A 318 10.89 -23.16 -7.08
C HIS A 318 10.90 -24.67 -7.41
N PRO A 319 11.24 -25.56 -6.45
CA PRO A 319 11.32 -27.01 -6.71
C PRO A 319 10.01 -27.63 -7.24
N GLU A 320 8.87 -27.18 -6.72
CA GLU A 320 7.54 -27.68 -7.17
C GLU A 320 7.14 -27.15 -8.56
N GLY A 321 7.52 -25.90 -8.89
CA GLY A 321 7.02 -25.21 -10.09
C GLY A 321 5.48 -25.12 -10.17
N LEU A 322 4.99 -24.65 -11.32
CA LEU A 322 3.57 -24.58 -11.70
C LEU A 322 3.44 -25.01 -13.16
N ASP A 323 2.63 -26.03 -13.42
CA ASP A 323 2.27 -26.36 -14.79
C ASP A 323 1.24 -25.36 -15.36
N ARG A 324 0.99 -25.48 -16.67
CA ARG A 324 0.05 -24.59 -17.38
C ARG A 324 -1.39 -24.73 -16.87
N GLN A 325 -1.81 -25.94 -16.47
CA GLN A 325 -3.15 -26.18 -15.97
C GLN A 325 -3.32 -25.51 -14.60
N GLN A 326 -2.36 -25.67 -13.70
CA GLN A 326 -2.33 -25.01 -12.40
C GLN A 326 -2.38 -23.49 -12.53
N LEU A 327 -1.57 -22.88 -13.42
CA LEU A 327 -1.62 -21.44 -13.65
C LEU A 327 -2.98 -20.97 -14.18
N ASN A 328 -3.59 -21.72 -15.09
CA ASN A 328 -4.94 -21.44 -15.57
C ASN A 328 -5.97 -21.56 -14.45
N THR A 329 -5.85 -22.56 -13.58
CA THR A 329 -6.72 -22.74 -12.41
C THR A 329 -6.59 -21.59 -11.43
N LEU A 330 -5.37 -21.13 -11.09
CA LEU A 330 -5.15 -19.97 -10.23
C LEU A 330 -5.77 -18.71 -10.81
N THR A 331 -5.60 -18.50 -12.12
CA THR A 331 -6.20 -17.36 -12.81
C THR A 331 -7.73 -17.44 -12.77
N ALA A 332 -8.32 -18.59 -13.12
CA ALA A 332 -9.76 -18.80 -13.09
C ALA A 332 -10.34 -18.64 -11.66
N LEU A 333 -9.63 -19.13 -10.65
CA LEU A 333 -9.98 -18.98 -9.24
C LEU A 333 -10.02 -17.51 -8.83
N PHE A 334 -9.00 -16.73 -9.20
CA PHE A 334 -8.97 -15.28 -8.96
C PHE A 334 -10.21 -14.58 -9.54
N TYR A 335 -10.51 -14.81 -10.82
CA TYR A 335 -11.66 -14.20 -11.50
C TYR A 335 -13.00 -14.62 -10.86
N ALA A 336 -13.18 -15.93 -10.63
CA ALA A 336 -14.41 -16.45 -10.05
C ALA A 336 -14.63 -15.90 -8.63
N ARG A 337 -13.58 -15.87 -7.80
CA ARG A 337 -13.67 -15.36 -6.43
C ARG A 337 -13.93 -13.86 -6.40
N LEU A 338 -13.30 -13.10 -7.29
CA LEU A 338 -13.49 -11.65 -7.41
C LEU A 338 -14.95 -11.32 -7.73
N GLU A 339 -15.51 -11.93 -8.78
CA GLU A 339 -16.89 -11.72 -9.21
C GLU A 339 -17.89 -12.13 -8.12
N SER A 340 -17.68 -13.31 -7.53
CA SER A 340 -18.53 -13.84 -6.46
C SER A 340 -18.52 -12.94 -5.22
N GLU A 341 -17.34 -12.48 -4.79
CA GLU A 341 -17.24 -11.62 -3.60
C GLU A 341 -17.78 -10.22 -3.88
N GLU A 342 -17.60 -9.66 -5.08
CA GLU A 342 -18.22 -8.38 -5.45
C GLU A 342 -19.73 -8.46 -5.34
N ASN A 343 -20.31 -9.56 -5.84
CA ASN A 343 -21.75 -9.78 -5.78
C ASN A 343 -22.20 -9.94 -4.32
N ARG A 344 -21.57 -10.83 -3.56
CA ARG A 344 -21.88 -11.04 -2.14
C ARG A 344 -21.75 -9.75 -1.32
N ALA A 345 -20.64 -9.03 -1.45
CA ALA A 345 -20.41 -7.79 -0.74
C ALA A 345 -21.44 -6.72 -1.13
N CYS A 346 -21.85 -6.64 -2.39
CA CYS A 346 -22.88 -5.68 -2.83
C CYS A 346 -24.23 -5.95 -2.13
N ALA A 347 -24.63 -7.21 -2.00
CA ALA A 347 -25.87 -7.58 -1.30
C ALA A 347 -25.78 -7.25 0.20
N LEU A 348 -24.68 -7.61 0.85
CA LEU A 348 -24.47 -7.32 2.27
C LEU A 348 -24.47 -5.81 2.57
N GLN A 349 -23.89 -5.01 1.67
CA GLN A 349 -23.76 -3.57 1.84
C GLN A 349 -25.13 -2.84 1.80
N VAL A 350 -26.13 -3.43 1.14
CA VAL A 350 -27.52 -2.93 1.14
C VAL A 350 -28.39 -3.57 2.23
N GLY A 351 -27.80 -4.36 3.14
CA GLY A 351 -28.51 -4.97 4.26
C GLY A 351 -29.22 -6.29 3.95
N LEU A 352 -29.00 -6.90 2.78
CA LEU A 352 -29.57 -8.22 2.49
C LEU A 352 -28.96 -9.30 3.38
N GLN A 353 -29.81 -10.24 3.80
CA GLN A 353 -29.42 -11.42 4.55
C GLN A 353 -29.96 -12.67 3.85
N GLY A 354 -29.31 -13.82 4.07
CA GLY A 354 -29.75 -15.08 3.49
C GLY A 354 -28.58 -16.04 3.26
N SER A 355 -28.84 -17.10 2.49
CA SER A 355 -27.80 -18.03 2.07
C SER A 355 -26.79 -17.34 1.15
N GLU A 356 -25.57 -17.87 1.07
CA GLU A 356 -24.54 -17.33 0.18
C GLU A 356 -24.99 -17.29 -1.28
N ALA A 357 -25.66 -18.34 -1.77
CA ALA A 357 -26.21 -18.39 -3.11
C ALA A 357 -27.24 -17.28 -3.36
N PHE A 358 -28.10 -16.98 -2.38
CA PHE A 358 -29.06 -15.89 -2.47
C PHE A 358 -28.36 -14.52 -2.53
N LEU A 359 -27.38 -14.29 -1.65
CA LEU A 359 -26.63 -13.03 -1.61
C LEU A 359 -25.86 -12.78 -2.91
N ILE A 360 -25.20 -13.80 -3.46
CA ILE A 360 -24.49 -13.70 -4.74
C ILE A 360 -25.48 -13.39 -5.87
N ALA A 361 -26.62 -14.07 -5.94
CA ALA A 361 -27.60 -13.85 -7.00
C ALA A 361 -28.19 -12.43 -6.95
N GLN A 362 -28.66 -11.99 -5.77
CA GLN A 362 -29.25 -10.65 -5.62
C GLN A 362 -28.20 -9.56 -5.79
N GLY A 363 -27.01 -9.74 -5.21
CA GLY A 363 -25.92 -8.81 -5.34
C GLY A 363 -25.43 -8.64 -6.78
N SER A 364 -25.42 -9.72 -7.56
CA SER A 364 -25.15 -9.65 -9.00
C SER A 364 -26.17 -8.76 -9.72
N ASN A 365 -27.47 -8.94 -9.46
CA ASN A 365 -28.52 -8.13 -10.09
C ASN A 365 -28.37 -6.65 -9.74
N ILE A 366 -28.13 -6.34 -8.45
CA ILE A 366 -27.91 -4.97 -7.97
C ILE A 366 -26.65 -4.37 -8.60
N LYS A 367 -25.52 -5.09 -8.56
CA LYS A 367 -24.24 -4.65 -9.13
C LYS A 367 -24.37 -4.35 -10.62
N GLN A 368 -24.99 -5.24 -11.39
CA GLN A 368 -25.20 -5.05 -12.83
C GLN A 368 -26.05 -3.81 -13.12
N ALA A 369 -27.14 -3.61 -12.37
CA ALA A 369 -27.99 -2.44 -12.51
C ALA A 369 -27.24 -1.13 -12.18
N LEU A 370 -26.45 -1.11 -11.10
CA LEU A 370 -25.62 0.05 -10.70
C LEU A 370 -24.52 0.38 -11.72
N ARG A 371 -24.02 -0.64 -12.43
CA ARG A 371 -22.96 -0.53 -13.45
C ARG A 371 -23.48 -0.30 -14.86
N ALA A 372 -24.78 -0.42 -15.11
CA ALA A 372 -25.36 -0.28 -16.44
C ALA A 372 -24.91 1.03 -17.12
N GLY A 373 -24.26 0.92 -18.28
CA GLY A 373 -23.74 2.07 -19.04
C GLY A 373 -22.43 2.69 -18.51
N LYS A 374 -21.79 2.13 -17.47
CA LYS A 374 -20.61 2.72 -16.80
C LYS A 374 -19.31 1.91 -16.96
N SER A 375 -19.21 1.12 -18.02
CA SER A 375 -18.05 0.24 -18.27
C SER A 375 -16.81 0.97 -18.77
N GLN A 376 -16.99 2.10 -19.45
CA GLN A 376 -15.87 2.84 -20.05
C GLN A 376 -15.02 3.54 -18.99
N PRO A 377 -13.68 3.41 -19.06
CA PRO A 377 -12.78 4.14 -18.19
C PRO A 377 -13.01 5.65 -18.26
N ARG A 378 -13.07 6.33 -17.11
CA ARG A 378 -13.19 7.80 -17.03
C ARG A 378 -12.35 8.37 -15.90
N ALA A 379 -11.87 9.60 -16.08
CA ALA A 379 -11.22 10.32 -14.99
C ALA A 379 -12.23 10.68 -13.89
N LEU A 380 -11.77 10.74 -12.64
CA LEU A 380 -12.57 11.23 -11.52
C LEU A 380 -12.58 12.76 -11.54
N HIS A 381 -13.68 13.35 -12.01
CA HIS A 381 -13.92 14.79 -12.02
C HIS A 381 -15.29 15.09 -11.44
N GLY A 382 -15.34 15.96 -10.42
CA GLY A 382 -16.53 16.17 -9.61
C GLY A 382 -16.84 14.96 -8.71
N PHE A 383 -17.31 15.23 -7.51
CA PHE A 383 -17.78 14.18 -6.60
C PHE A 383 -19.25 14.45 -6.28
N ASP A 384 -20.13 13.61 -6.82
CA ASP A 384 -21.55 13.67 -6.55
C ASP A 384 -22.12 12.25 -6.53
N ASN A 385 -22.59 11.82 -5.37
CA ASN A 385 -23.20 10.52 -5.17
C ASN A 385 -24.74 10.57 -5.16
N SER A 386 -25.37 11.74 -5.36
CA SER A 386 -26.84 11.90 -5.35
C SER A 386 -27.51 11.02 -6.41
N HIS A 387 -26.96 11.00 -7.63
CA HIS A 387 -27.42 10.13 -8.71
C HIS A 387 -27.26 8.65 -8.34
N PHE A 388 -26.18 8.28 -7.64
CA PHE A 388 -25.97 6.91 -7.17
C PHE A 388 -27.04 6.51 -6.15
N ILE A 389 -27.34 7.36 -5.16
CA ILE A 389 -28.38 7.09 -4.16
C ILE A 389 -29.76 6.97 -4.81
N GLY A 390 -30.12 7.88 -5.72
CA GLY A 390 -31.40 7.79 -6.44
C GLY A 390 -31.51 6.57 -7.36
N GLN A 391 -30.39 6.11 -7.93
CA GLN A 391 -30.34 4.85 -8.68
C GLN A 391 -30.49 3.64 -7.75
N LEU A 392 -29.81 3.66 -6.60
CA LEU A 392 -29.88 2.62 -5.58
C LEU A 392 -31.32 2.46 -5.06
N GLU A 393 -32.00 3.56 -4.76
CA GLU A 393 -33.40 3.56 -4.30
C GLU A 393 -34.33 2.86 -5.29
N LYS A 394 -34.22 3.18 -6.59
CA LYS A 394 -35.01 2.53 -7.65
C LYS A 394 -34.74 1.02 -7.75
N ILE A 395 -33.49 0.60 -7.52
CA ILE A 395 -33.10 -0.81 -7.58
C ILE A 395 -33.60 -1.58 -6.34
N LEU A 396 -33.59 -0.94 -5.18
CA LEU A 396 -33.93 -1.57 -3.90
C LEU A 396 -35.43 -1.51 -3.56
N GLN A 397 -36.19 -0.57 -4.14
CA GLN A 397 -37.63 -0.44 -3.93
C GLN A 397 -38.41 -1.74 -4.18
N PRO A 398 -38.19 -2.50 -5.27
CA PRO A 398 -38.88 -3.78 -5.49
C PRO A 398 -38.53 -4.87 -4.47
N LEU A 399 -37.40 -4.71 -3.76
CA LEU A 399 -36.95 -5.60 -2.69
C LEU A 399 -37.48 -5.19 -1.32
N GLY A 400 -38.26 -4.09 -1.24
CA GLY A 400 -38.75 -3.56 0.03
C GLY A 400 -37.67 -2.95 0.91
N ILE A 401 -36.53 -2.55 0.32
CA ILE A 401 -35.38 -1.98 1.04
C ILE A 401 -35.30 -0.49 0.72
N ALA A 402 -35.35 0.36 1.75
CA ALA A 402 -35.14 1.79 1.61
C ALA A 402 -33.64 2.08 1.46
N ALA A 403 -33.23 2.72 0.37
CA ALA A 403 -31.86 3.14 0.20
C ALA A 403 -31.50 4.27 1.18
N ALA A 404 -30.31 4.19 1.78
CA ALA A 404 -29.79 5.22 2.68
C ALA A 404 -28.31 5.49 2.39
N SER A 405 -27.84 6.70 2.67
CA SER A 405 -26.42 7.07 2.54
C SER A 405 -25.53 6.21 3.45
N SER A 406 -26.04 5.81 4.61
CA SER A 406 -25.38 4.91 5.56
C SER A 406 -25.10 3.51 5.00
N MET A 407 -25.74 3.11 3.89
CA MET A 407 -25.43 1.86 3.21
C MET A 407 -24.07 1.90 2.52
N PHE A 408 -23.56 3.04 2.08
CA PHE A 408 -22.23 3.12 1.45
C PHE A 408 -21.45 4.31 2.01
N PRO A 409 -21.09 4.29 3.31
CA PRO A 409 -20.58 5.47 4.01
C PRO A 409 -19.24 5.96 3.44
N LEU A 410 -18.46 5.04 2.88
CA LEU A 410 -17.15 5.34 2.28
C LEU A 410 -17.26 5.91 0.85
N ARG A 411 -18.45 5.93 0.25
CA ARG A 411 -18.74 6.65 -1.03
C ARG A 411 -19.06 8.12 -0.77
N SER A 412 -18.24 8.76 0.05
CA SER A 412 -18.36 10.16 0.44
C SER A 412 -17.19 10.97 -0.09
N GLU A 413 -17.46 12.21 -0.53
CA GLU A 413 -16.43 13.12 -1.04
C GLU A 413 -15.33 13.36 -0.02
N ARG A 414 -15.68 13.29 1.27
CA ARG A 414 -14.76 13.38 2.41
C ARG A 414 -13.57 12.43 2.25
N PHE A 415 -13.80 11.22 1.76
CA PHE A 415 -12.75 10.20 1.56
C PHE A 415 -12.14 10.25 0.15
N SER A 416 -12.48 11.23 -0.69
CA SER A 416 -11.78 11.41 -1.96
C SER A 416 -10.34 11.85 -1.71
N LEU A 417 -9.40 11.42 -2.55
CA LEU A 417 -7.99 11.80 -2.43
C LEU A 417 -7.82 13.32 -2.36
N TYR A 418 -8.58 14.06 -3.16
CA TYR A 418 -8.54 15.52 -3.21
C TYR A 418 -8.98 16.16 -1.88
N THR A 419 -10.19 15.81 -1.40
CA THR A 419 -10.76 16.40 -0.18
C THR A 419 -9.97 16.03 1.06
N LEU A 420 -9.57 14.75 1.19
CA LEU A 420 -8.70 14.30 2.28
C LEU A 420 -7.36 15.05 2.27
N THR A 421 -6.70 15.14 1.10
CA THR A 421 -5.41 15.85 0.97
C THR A 421 -5.56 17.34 1.36
N ARG A 422 -6.66 17.99 0.95
CA ARG A 422 -6.92 19.39 1.32
C ARG A 422 -7.21 19.57 2.81
N ALA A 423 -8.00 18.69 3.42
CA ALA A 423 -8.29 18.73 4.85
C ALA A 423 -6.99 18.58 5.66
N ILE A 424 -6.14 17.61 5.29
CA ILE A 424 -4.83 17.43 5.90
C ILE A 424 -3.94 18.66 5.70
N ALA A 425 -3.87 19.20 4.47
CA ALA A 425 -3.07 20.38 4.18
C ALA A 425 -3.49 21.60 5.01
N GLN A 426 -4.81 21.82 5.18
CA GLN A 426 -5.36 22.88 6.01
C GLN A 426 -4.99 22.69 7.48
N ALA A 427 -5.12 21.48 8.03
CA ALA A 427 -4.73 21.18 9.40
C ALA A 427 -3.23 21.41 9.64
N VAL A 428 -2.38 20.97 8.69
CA VAL A 428 -0.92 21.18 8.73
C VAL A 428 -0.56 22.67 8.68
N ALA A 429 -1.28 23.47 7.89
CA ALA A 429 -1.02 24.91 7.75
C ALA A 429 -1.52 25.75 8.95
N GLN A 430 -2.70 25.45 9.49
CA GLN A 430 -3.36 26.27 10.52
C GLN A 430 -2.88 25.97 11.94
N GLN A 431 -2.56 24.72 12.26
CA GLN A 431 -2.29 24.28 13.63
C GLN A 431 -0.80 23.95 13.88
N GLY A 432 0.08 24.39 12.98
CA GLY A 432 1.53 24.10 13.06
C GLY A 432 1.89 22.62 12.96
N ALA A 433 0.91 21.76 12.64
CA ALA A 433 1.03 20.31 12.67
C ALA A 433 1.54 19.77 14.02
N GLY A 434 0.95 20.27 15.11
CA GLY A 434 1.14 19.70 16.46
C GLY A 434 0.47 18.33 16.58
N ARG A 435 0.91 17.55 17.58
CA ARG A 435 0.43 16.18 17.80
C ARG A 435 -1.08 16.08 17.97
N ASP A 436 -1.68 16.86 18.87
CA ASP A 436 -3.13 16.81 19.15
C ASP A 436 -3.98 17.08 17.90
N ALA A 437 -3.52 17.99 17.03
CA ALA A 437 -4.17 18.31 15.77
C ALA A 437 -4.19 17.12 14.81
N ILE A 438 -3.06 16.42 14.70
CA ILE A 438 -2.89 15.26 13.82
C ILE A 438 -3.63 14.05 14.40
N ASP A 439 -3.54 13.84 15.71
CA ASP A 439 -4.28 12.80 16.43
C ASP A 439 -5.80 12.98 16.20
N ALA A 440 -6.32 14.21 16.40
CA ALA A 440 -7.73 14.52 16.18
C ALA A 440 -8.15 14.34 14.71
N LEU A 441 -7.33 14.80 13.75
CA LEU A 441 -7.61 14.63 12.33
C LEU A 441 -7.64 13.16 11.92
N ILE A 442 -6.67 12.35 12.36
CA ILE A 442 -6.67 10.93 12.03
C ILE A 442 -7.87 10.25 12.70
N ALA A 443 -8.18 10.57 13.95
CA ALA A 443 -9.35 10.04 14.65
C ALA A 443 -10.67 10.41 13.96
N ASP A 444 -10.79 11.62 13.42
CA ASP A 444 -11.97 12.10 12.68
C ASP A 444 -12.27 11.26 11.43
N TYR A 445 -11.25 10.68 10.77
CA TYR A 445 -11.45 9.78 9.62
C TYR A 445 -11.53 8.29 9.99
N THR A 446 -11.00 7.90 11.15
CA THR A 446 -10.78 6.49 11.51
C THR A 446 -11.69 6.00 12.63
N SER A 447 -12.38 6.90 13.34
CA SER A 447 -13.45 6.52 14.25
C SER A 447 -14.66 6.02 13.45
N PRO A 448 -15.41 5.03 13.95
CA PRO A 448 -16.73 4.76 13.41
C PRO A 448 -17.56 6.05 13.49
N GLU A 449 -18.26 6.41 12.41
CA GLU A 449 -19.35 7.39 12.53
C GLU A 449 -20.26 6.90 13.65
N PRO A 450 -20.75 7.79 14.55
CA PRO A 450 -21.78 7.40 15.49
C PRO A 450 -22.90 6.78 14.67
N SER A 451 -23.21 5.50 14.92
CA SER A 451 -24.38 4.89 14.30
C SER A 451 -25.56 5.76 14.70
N ASP A 452 -26.25 6.38 13.74
CA ASP A 452 -27.57 6.95 13.97
C ASP A 452 -28.39 5.83 14.64
N ALA A 453 -28.67 6.03 15.93
CA ALA A 453 -29.30 5.05 16.81
C ALA A 453 -30.76 4.79 16.44
#